data_AF-A0A9W6KLN5-F1
#
_entry.id   AF-A0A9W6KLN5-F1
#
_cell.length_a   1.000
_cell.length_b   1.000
_cell.length_c   1.000
_cell.angle_alpha   90.00
_cell.angle_beta   90.00
_cell.angle_gamma   90.00
#
_symmetry.space_group_name_H-M   'P 1'
#
loop_
_entity.id
_entity.type
_entity.pdbx_description
1 polymer ?
#
loop_
_entity_poly.entity_id
_entity_poly.type
_entity_poly.pdbx_seq_one_letter_code
_entity_poly.pdbx_strand_id
1 'polypeptide(L)'
;MSAEVIVCTPPQVPPPWWDASLFLAGPNPRSPEVPSWRPEAIELLRARWTGGRLVVFSPEPATGAVRDYTGQIEWEEAGLHFADQIVFWVPRELTTMPAFTTNVEWGTWHRSGKAVFGAPPDAPKNRYLRAGAAAEHVPVADTLPATLELALGALSPAARRELGERGVPLLVWRTSSFQRWYRTQRAAGNELRQARAEWVYRSGPGKRQVVYWALRTDIRVAAEDRVKTGQIVLARPDLSSVVLYHRGPSLATTLVVLVREFRSTAATPDGFIHELPGGAGPDGTDPRDQAAAEVHEETGLALAPDRLSAHGSRQVAGTLSTHRAHLFSAELTAAEVEALRAGAGTPHGEPGTTERTWVQLHTYAEIRDAGLVDWPTLGMLAQVLAAPPAADGAPDRARE
;
A
#
# COMPACT_ATOMS: atom_id res chain seq x y z
N MET A 1 -24.46 7.80 -13.04
CA MET A 1 -23.75 8.99 -13.52
C MET A 1 -23.42 8.76 -14.99
N SER A 2 -23.60 9.76 -15.87
CA SER A 2 -23.18 9.62 -17.27
C SER A 2 -21.66 9.53 -17.34
N ALA A 3 -21.14 8.55 -18.09
CA ALA A 3 -19.70 8.46 -18.31
C ALA A 3 -19.24 9.61 -19.22
N GLU A 4 -18.09 10.20 -18.90
CA GLU A 4 -17.49 11.31 -19.64
C GLU A 4 -15.99 11.07 -19.75
N VAL A 5 -15.41 11.35 -20.92
CA VAL A 5 -13.96 11.33 -21.14
C VAL A 5 -13.48 12.72 -21.50
N ILE A 6 -12.69 13.32 -20.62
CA ILE A 6 -12.05 14.63 -20.82
C ILE A 6 -10.61 14.40 -21.24
N VAL A 7 -10.23 14.92 -22.40
CA VAL A 7 -8.84 14.88 -22.86
C VAL A 7 -8.16 16.18 -22.45
N CYS A 8 -7.05 16.07 -21.74
CA CYS A 8 -6.19 17.19 -21.38
C CYS A 8 -4.89 17.09 -22.19
N THR A 9 -4.56 18.14 -22.92
CA THR A 9 -3.30 18.30 -23.66
C THR A 9 -2.52 19.51 -23.16
N PRO A 10 -1.19 19.60 -23.30
CA PRO A 10 -0.46 20.82 -22.95
C PRO A 10 -1.01 22.07 -23.66
N PRO A 11 -1.09 23.25 -23.02
CA PRO A 11 -0.82 23.55 -21.61
C PRO A 11 -2.09 23.53 -20.73
N GLN A 12 -3.13 22.77 -21.09
CA GLN A 12 -4.41 22.77 -20.39
C GLN A 12 -4.27 22.32 -18.93
N VAL A 13 -4.95 23.01 -18.03
CA VAL A 13 -5.06 22.63 -16.63
C VAL A 13 -6.11 21.51 -16.50
N PRO A 14 -5.80 20.40 -15.81
CA PRO A 14 -6.75 19.31 -15.65
C PRO A 14 -7.91 19.71 -14.71
N PRO A 15 -9.12 19.14 -14.91
CA PRO A 15 -10.32 19.54 -14.18
C PRO A 15 -10.18 19.31 -12.66
N PRO A 16 -10.90 20.08 -11.81
CA PRO A 16 -10.69 20.08 -10.35
C PRO A 16 -11.09 18.77 -9.65
N TRP A 17 -11.74 17.84 -10.36
CA TRP A 17 -12.11 16.51 -9.88
C TRP A 17 -12.25 15.51 -11.05
N TRP A 18 -12.06 14.22 -10.75
CA TRP A 18 -12.33 13.08 -11.65
C TRP A 18 -12.55 11.78 -10.85
N ASP A 19 -13.07 10.75 -11.52
CA ASP A 19 -13.22 9.41 -10.93
C ASP A 19 -12.03 8.51 -11.26
N ALA A 20 -11.45 8.70 -12.45
CA ALA A 20 -10.29 7.97 -12.94
C ALA A 20 -9.44 8.87 -13.85
N SER A 21 -8.16 8.52 -13.99
CA SER A 21 -7.22 9.23 -14.84
C SER A 21 -6.23 8.28 -15.53
N LEU A 22 -5.85 8.62 -16.76
CA LEU A 22 -4.95 7.81 -17.57
C LEU A 22 -3.97 8.70 -18.34
N PHE A 23 -2.72 8.28 -18.45
CA PHE A 23 -1.71 8.96 -19.29
C PHE A 23 -1.38 8.12 -20.52
N LEU A 24 -1.34 8.75 -21.70
CA LEU A 24 -1.00 8.13 -22.98
C LEU A 24 0.49 8.32 -23.32
N ALA A 25 1.33 7.47 -22.73
CA ALA A 25 2.77 7.42 -22.99
C ALA A 25 3.08 6.62 -24.25
N GLY A 26 4.08 7.06 -25.01
CA GLY A 26 4.43 6.48 -26.29
C GLY A 26 5.02 7.49 -27.26
N PRO A 27 5.55 7.04 -28.42
CA PRO A 27 6.14 7.94 -29.40
C PRO A 27 5.13 8.95 -29.92
N ASN A 28 5.62 10.14 -30.25
CA ASN A 28 4.97 11.07 -31.17
C ASN A 28 5.55 10.87 -32.57
N PRO A 29 4.76 11.09 -33.64
CA PRO A 29 5.28 11.20 -35.00
C PRO A 29 6.37 12.27 -35.11
N ARG A 30 7.42 11.99 -35.88
CA ARG A 30 8.48 12.98 -36.19
C ARG A 30 8.10 13.96 -37.31
N SER A 31 7.05 13.66 -38.06
CA SER A 31 6.57 14.51 -39.14
C SER A 31 5.04 14.43 -39.26
N PRO A 32 4.36 15.46 -39.80
CA PRO A 32 2.90 15.51 -39.90
C PRO A 32 2.28 14.44 -40.81
N GLU A 33 3.06 13.84 -41.72
CA GLU A 33 2.60 12.82 -42.66
C GLU A 33 2.42 11.45 -42.01
N VAL A 34 3.02 11.25 -40.83
CA VAL A 34 2.91 10.01 -40.07
C VAL A 34 1.78 10.16 -39.05
N PRO A 35 0.71 9.35 -39.13
CA PRO A 35 -0.43 9.49 -38.24
C PRO A 35 -0.06 9.14 -36.79
N SER A 36 -0.59 9.91 -35.85
CA SER A 36 -0.55 9.57 -34.42
C SER A 36 -1.55 8.45 -34.09
N TRP A 37 -1.21 7.62 -33.11
CA TRP A 37 -2.07 6.58 -32.56
C TRP A 37 -3.01 7.09 -31.46
N ARG A 38 -2.76 8.29 -30.91
CA ARG A 38 -3.52 8.83 -29.77
C ARG A 38 -4.97 9.19 -30.11
N PRO A 39 -5.30 9.75 -31.29
CA PRO A 39 -6.70 9.97 -31.67
C PRO A 39 -7.53 8.68 -31.66
N GLU A 40 -7.00 7.59 -32.23
CA GLU A 40 -7.66 6.28 -32.18
C GLU A 40 -7.84 5.82 -30.73
N ALA A 41 -6.80 5.93 -29.89
CA ALA A 41 -6.88 5.54 -28.49
C ALA A 41 -7.97 6.31 -27.73
N ILE A 42 -8.09 7.63 -27.96
CA ILE A 42 -9.10 8.48 -27.33
C ILE A 42 -10.52 8.05 -27.73
N GLU A 43 -10.75 7.75 -29.01
CA GLU A 43 -12.06 7.26 -29.47
C GLU A 43 -12.40 5.89 -28.86
N LEU A 44 -11.42 4.99 -28.78
CA LEU A 44 -11.58 3.69 -28.14
C LEU A 44 -11.91 3.84 -26.64
N LEU A 45 -11.30 4.79 -25.95
CA LEU A 45 -11.57 5.11 -24.54
C LEU A 45 -12.98 5.70 -24.37
N ARG A 46 -13.38 6.65 -25.22
CA ARG A 46 -14.74 7.23 -25.23
C ARG A 46 -15.82 6.19 -25.43
N ALA A 47 -15.59 5.23 -26.33
CA ALA A 47 -16.55 4.18 -26.64
C ALA A 47 -16.73 3.15 -25.52
N ARG A 48 -15.70 2.93 -24.70
CA ARG A 48 -15.66 1.83 -23.71
C ARG A 48 -15.84 2.29 -22.27
N TRP A 49 -15.50 3.54 -21.96
CA TRP A 49 -15.52 4.02 -20.60
C TRP A 49 -16.94 4.17 -20.07
N THR A 50 -17.21 3.53 -18.93
CA THR A 50 -18.52 3.57 -18.26
C THR A 50 -18.45 4.03 -16.80
N GLY A 51 -17.24 4.28 -16.27
CA GLY A 51 -16.97 4.46 -14.83
C GLY A 51 -17.04 5.89 -14.28
N GLY A 52 -17.81 6.81 -14.90
CA GLY A 52 -17.90 8.21 -14.46
C GLY A 52 -17.03 9.15 -15.29
N ARG A 53 -16.31 10.09 -14.65
CA ARG A 53 -15.39 11.01 -15.34
C ARG A 53 -13.98 10.43 -15.42
N LEU A 54 -13.53 10.16 -16.64
CA LEU A 54 -12.15 9.81 -16.97
C LEU A 54 -11.40 11.03 -17.50
N VAL A 55 -10.25 11.35 -16.92
CA VAL A 55 -9.30 12.33 -17.47
C VAL A 55 -8.19 11.60 -18.21
N VAL A 56 -7.99 11.92 -19.48
CA VAL A 56 -6.94 11.37 -20.32
C VAL A 56 -5.89 12.44 -20.57
N PHE A 57 -4.71 12.27 -20.00
CA PHE A 57 -3.55 13.10 -20.26
C PHE A 57 -2.89 12.63 -21.56
N SER A 58 -2.97 13.47 -22.60
CA SER A 58 -2.35 13.25 -23.89
C SER A 58 -1.21 14.28 -24.09
N PRO A 59 0.06 13.85 -24.15
CA PRO A 59 1.20 14.76 -24.31
C PRO A 59 1.26 15.41 -25.70
N GLU A 60 0.49 14.93 -26.68
CA GLU A 60 0.39 15.52 -28.01
C GLU A 60 -0.49 16.80 -27.95
N PRO A 61 0.07 17.98 -28.30
CA PRO A 61 -0.68 19.24 -28.22
C PRO A 61 -1.82 19.31 -29.25
N ALA A 62 -2.94 19.93 -28.88
CA ALA A 62 -4.09 20.08 -29.76
C ALA A 62 -3.83 20.97 -31.00
N THR A 63 -2.87 21.90 -30.94
CA THR A 63 -2.57 22.86 -32.01
C THR A 63 -1.07 23.03 -32.24
N GLY A 64 -0.40 21.99 -32.77
CA GLY A 64 1.02 22.07 -33.12
C GLY A 64 1.96 22.38 -31.95
N ALA A 65 3.24 22.65 -32.25
CA ALA A 65 4.34 22.66 -31.29
C ALA A 65 4.09 23.52 -30.04
N VAL A 66 4.40 22.95 -28.86
CA VAL A 66 4.47 23.69 -27.61
C VAL A 66 5.60 24.73 -27.73
N ARG A 67 5.29 26.00 -27.47
CA ARG A 67 6.26 27.10 -27.57
C ARG A 67 7.34 27.07 -26.47
N ASP A 68 7.11 26.29 -25.42
CA ASP A 68 7.97 26.15 -24.26
C ASP A 68 8.27 24.67 -23.97
N TYR A 69 9.52 24.28 -24.21
CA TYR A 69 10.01 22.93 -23.97
C TYR A 69 10.01 22.55 -22.49
N THR A 70 10.29 23.50 -21.60
CA THR A 70 10.31 23.25 -20.14
C THR A 70 8.89 23.06 -19.62
N GLY A 71 7.97 23.95 -19.99
CA GLY A 71 6.56 23.81 -19.63
C GLY A 71 5.91 22.54 -20.17
N GLN A 72 6.35 22.02 -21.33
CA GLN A 72 5.90 20.72 -21.81
C GLN A 72 6.35 19.58 -20.88
N ILE A 73 7.63 19.55 -20.50
CA ILE A 73 8.17 18.52 -19.61
C ILE A 73 7.46 18.55 -18.25
N GLU A 74 7.26 19.73 -17.67
CA GLU A 74 6.59 19.89 -16.38
C GLU A 74 5.14 19.40 -16.44
N TRP A 75 4.42 19.69 -17.53
CA TRP A 75 3.06 19.20 -17.74
C TRP A 75 3.01 17.67 -17.89
N GLU A 76 3.93 17.09 -18.66
CA GLU A 76 4.04 15.64 -18.86
C GLU A 76 4.34 14.92 -17.55
N GLU A 77 5.32 15.42 -16.76
CA GLU A 77 5.64 14.89 -15.44
C GLU A 77 4.42 14.97 -14.51
N ALA A 78 3.73 16.11 -14.46
CA ALA A 78 2.52 16.25 -13.64
C ALA A 78 1.43 15.24 -14.04
N GLY A 79 1.20 15.05 -15.35
CA GLY A 79 0.25 14.07 -15.87
C GLY A 79 0.59 12.63 -15.47
N LEU A 80 1.86 12.24 -15.54
CA LEU A 80 2.34 10.92 -15.11
C LEU A 80 2.15 10.70 -13.59
N HIS A 81 2.33 11.74 -12.79
CA HIS A 81 2.06 11.67 -11.35
C HIS A 81 0.57 11.56 -11.02
N PHE A 82 -0.28 12.34 -11.69
CA PHE A 82 -1.74 12.31 -11.49
C PHE A 82 -2.38 11.01 -11.97
N ALA A 83 -1.86 10.41 -13.05
CA ALA A 83 -2.47 9.26 -13.67
C ALA A 83 -2.63 8.08 -12.70
N ASP A 84 -3.77 7.41 -12.77
CA ASP A 84 -4.03 6.14 -12.11
C ASP A 84 -3.42 4.98 -12.90
N GLN A 85 -3.44 5.08 -14.23
CA GLN A 85 -2.82 4.16 -15.16
C GLN A 85 -2.00 4.91 -16.21
N ILE A 86 -0.86 4.35 -16.58
CA ILE A 86 0.02 4.89 -17.62
C ILE A 86 0.07 3.85 -18.73
N VAL A 87 -0.58 4.15 -19.85
CA VAL A 87 -0.55 3.30 -21.04
C VAL A 87 0.71 3.62 -21.81
N PHE A 88 1.59 2.63 -21.93
CA PHE A 88 2.74 2.66 -22.81
C PHE A 88 2.40 1.91 -24.09
N TRP A 89 1.88 2.62 -25.10
CA TRP A 89 1.72 2.05 -26.44
C TRP A 89 2.96 2.40 -27.28
N VAL A 90 3.72 1.39 -27.69
CA VAL A 90 5.02 1.56 -28.34
C VAL A 90 5.04 0.91 -29.73
N PRO A 91 4.32 1.48 -30.72
CA PRO A 91 4.33 1.04 -32.12
C PRO A 91 5.60 1.52 -32.81
N ARG A 92 6.74 1.13 -32.25
CA ARG A 92 8.04 1.70 -32.59
C ARG A 92 8.36 1.50 -34.06
N GLU A 93 8.67 2.59 -34.74
CA GLU A 93 9.31 2.57 -36.05
C GLU A 93 10.51 3.53 -35.95
N LEU A 94 11.72 3.04 -36.24
CA LEU A 94 12.95 3.74 -35.87
C LEU A 94 13.14 5.08 -36.61
N THR A 95 12.53 5.22 -37.78
CA THR A 95 12.64 6.40 -38.62
C THR A 95 11.66 7.48 -38.17
N THR A 96 10.40 7.11 -37.93
CA THR A 96 9.26 8.02 -37.81
C THR A 96 8.70 8.12 -36.39
N MET A 97 8.80 7.05 -35.59
CA MET A 97 8.25 6.94 -34.22
C MET A 97 9.19 6.12 -33.31
N PRO A 98 10.41 6.61 -33.04
CA PRO A 98 11.47 5.82 -32.38
C PRO A 98 11.23 5.54 -30.89
N ALA A 99 10.35 6.29 -30.23
CA ALA A 99 10.03 6.15 -28.81
C ALA A 99 11.24 6.20 -27.86
N PHE A 100 12.16 7.16 -28.06
CA PHE A 100 13.35 7.30 -27.21
C PHE A 100 13.05 7.85 -25.83
N THR A 101 12.30 8.97 -25.73
CA THR A 101 11.83 9.52 -24.45
C THR A 101 10.97 8.50 -23.69
N THR A 102 10.14 7.75 -24.41
CA THR A 102 9.33 6.66 -23.85
C THR A 102 10.16 5.59 -23.14
N ASN A 103 11.41 5.33 -23.56
CA ASN A 103 12.27 4.39 -22.83
C ASN A 103 12.64 4.92 -21.43
N VAL A 104 12.85 6.24 -21.30
CA VAL A 104 13.16 6.88 -20.03
C VAL A 104 11.94 6.86 -19.11
N GLU A 105 10.78 7.25 -19.64
CA GLU A 105 9.51 7.19 -18.92
C GLU A 105 9.21 5.75 -18.46
N TRP A 106 9.39 4.76 -19.33
CA TRP A 106 9.24 3.35 -18.99
C TRP A 106 10.17 2.95 -17.84
N GLY A 107 11.45 3.33 -17.91
CA GLY A 107 12.43 3.09 -16.87
C GLY A 107 11.99 3.61 -15.50
N THR A 108 11.40 4.80 -15.47
CA THR A 108 10.86 5.42 -14.25
C THR A 108 9.59 4.73 -13.74
N TRP A 109 8.66 4.38 -14.64
CA TRP A 109 7.27 4.09 -14.25
C TRP A 109 6.85 2.63 -14.28
N HIS A 110 7.57 1.72 -14.96
CA HIS A 110 7.11 0.34 -15.11
C HIS A 110 6.93 -0.41 -13.78
N ARG A 111 7.67 -0.03 -12.72
CA ARG A 111 7.57 -0.65 -11.38
C ARG A 111 6.44 -0.07 -10.52
N SER A 112 5.89 1.09 -10.90
CA SER A 112 4.94 1.88 -10.09
C SER A 112 3.62 1.17 -9.78
N GLY A 113 3.26 0.14 -10.55
CA GLY A 113 1.94 -0.50 -10.51
C GLY A 113 0.86 0.23 -11.30
N LYS A 114 1.20 1.35 -11.94
CA LYS A 114 0.30 2.08 -12.83
C LYS A 114 0.48 1.70 -14.31
N ALA A 115 1.60 1.09 -14.66
CA ALA A 115 1.94 0.88 -16.07
C ALA A 115 1.12 -0.25 -16.69
N VAL A 116 0.74 -0.06 -17.95
CA VAL A 116 0.26 -1.09 -18.87
C VAL A 116 1.07 -0.95 -20.16
N PHE A 117 1.56 -2.06 -20.69
CA PHE A 117 2.42 -2.04 -21.88
C PHE A 117 1.71 -2.66 -23.08
N GLY A 118 1.88 -2.04 -24.24
CA GLY A 118 1.51 -2.66 -25.49
C GLY A 118 2.39 -2.26 -26.65
N ALA A 119 2.57 -3.19 -27.58
CA ALA A 119 3.24 -2.92 -28.85
C ALA A 119 2.84 -3.97 -29.89
N PRO A 120 2.81 -3.63 -31.18
CA PRO A 120 2.74 -4.63 -32.25
C PRO A 120 3.83 -5.70 -32.07
N PRO A 121 3.54 -6.99 -32.36
CA PRO A 121 4.51 -8.09 -32.17
C PRO A 121 5.82 -7.89 -32.95
N ASP A 122 5.73 -7.26 -34.11
CA ASP A 122 6.81 -6.99 -35.06
C ASP A 122 7.51 -5.64 -34.82
N ALA A 123 7.02 -4.82 -33.88
CA ALA A 123 7.63 -3.53 -33.57
C ALA A 123 9.08 -3.71 -33.06
N PRO A 124 10.09 -3.16 -33.75
CA PRO A 124 11.49 -3.39 -33.43
C PRO A 124 11.86 -2.92 -32.01
N LYS A 125 12.91 -3.54 -31.45
CA LYS A 125 13.59 -3.11 -30.21
C LYS A 125 12.70 -3.02 -28.95
N ASN A 126 11.54 -3.67 -28.91
CA ASN A 126 10.69 -3.72 -27.72
C ASN A 126 10.97 -4.90 -26.78
N ARG A 127 11.86 -5.84 -27.15
CA ARG A 127 12.20 -7.03 -26.33
C ARG A 127 12.63 -6.68 -24.90
N TYR A 128 13.40 -5.62 -24.72
CA TYR A 128 13.86 -5.20 -23.39
C TYR A 128 12.72 -4.65 -22.52
N LEU A 129 11.81 -3.87 -23.10
CA LEU A 129 10.62 -3.36 -22.41
C LEU A 129 9.71 -4.51 -21.98
N ARG A 130 9.49 -5.49 -22.88
CA ARG A 130 8.72 -6.72 -22.57
C ARG A 130 9.37 -7.57 -21.47
N ALA A 131 10.69 -7.69 -21.44
CA ALA A 131 11.40 -8.40 -20.38
C ALA A 131 11.20 -7.70 -19.01
N GLY A 132 11.29 -6.36 -18.98
CA GLY A 132 10.97 -5.57 -17.79
C GLY A 132 9.52 -5.72 -17.34
N ALA A 133 8.58 -5.72 -18.30
CA ALA A 133 7.16 -5.94 -18.03
C ALA A 133 6.92 -7.32 -17.39
N ALA A 134 7.56 -8.37 -17.91
CA ALA A 134 7.44 -9.72 -17.36
C ALA A 134 8.00 -9.81 -15.93
N ALA A 135 9.17 -9.23 -15.66
CA ALA A 135 9.80 -9.23 -14.33
C ALA A 135 8.98 -8.45 -13.27
N GLU A 136 8.23 -7.44 -13.71
CA GLU A 136 7.43 -6.58 -12.83
C GLU A 136 5.92 -6.89 -12.87
N HIS A 137 5.54 -7.97 -13.55
CA HIS A 137 4.13 -8.37 -13.76
C HIS A 137 3.27 -7.23 -14.32
N VAL A 138 3.83 -6.40 -15.20
CA VAL A 138 3.09 -5.36 -15.92
C VAL A 138 2.20 -6.05 -16.96
N PRO A 139 0.90 -5.72 -17.05
CA PRO A 139 0.04 -6.26 -18.10
C PRO A 139 0.55 -5.88 -19.49
N VAL A 140 0.57 -6.87 -20.40
CA VAL A 140 1.07 -6.73 -21.77
C VAL A 140 0.01 -7.13 -22.78
N ALA A 141 -0.13 -6.35 -23.85
CA ALA A 141 -0.94 -6.70 -25.02
C ALA A 141 -0.22 -6.38 -26.34
N ASP A 142 -0.69 -6.99 -27.42
CA ASP A 142 -0.07 -6.84 -28.76
C ASP A 142 -0.82 -5.87 -29.68
N THR A 143 -1.97 -5.35 -29.24
CA THR A 143 -2.79 -4.40 -29.99
C THR A 143 -3.20 -3.21 -29.12
N LEU A 144 -3.41 -2.04 -29.74
CA LEU A 144 -3.85 -0.84 -29.03
C LEU A 144 -5.18 -1.07 -28.30
N PRO A 145 -6.24 -1.64 -28.91
CA PRO A 145 -7.48 -1.94 -28.20
C PRO A 145 -7.28 -2.81 -26.96
N ALA A 146 -6.54 -3.92 -27.07
CA ALA A 146 -6.31 -4.82 -25.94
C ALA A 146 -5.48 -4.16 -24.82
N THR A 147 -4.54 -3.28 -25.17
CA THR A 147 -3.76 -2.50 -24.22
C THR A 147 -4.66 -1.55 -23.42
N LEU A 148 -5.59 -0.88 -24.09
CA LEU A 148 -6.55 0.02 -23.45
C LEU A 148 -7.55 -0.74 -22.56
N GLU A 149 -8.00 -1.92 -22.98
CA GLU A 149 -8.87 -2.78 -22.14
C GLU A 149 -8.20 -3.16 -20.81
N LEU A 150 -6.92 -3.54 -20.85
CA LEU A 150 -6.16 -3.84 -19.64
C LEU A 150 -6.10 -2.63 -18.70
N ALA A 151 -5.86 -1.43 -19.26
CA ALA A 151 -5.83 -0.19 -18.47
C ALA A 151 -7.21 0.16 -17.90
N LEU A 152 -8.28 0.09 -18.69
CA LEU A 152 -9.65 0.35 -18.24
C LEU A 152 -10.10 -0.63 -17.14
N GLY A 153 -9.71 -1.90 -17.25
CA GLY A 153 -9.95 -2.91 -16.22
C GLY A 153 -9.32 -2.53 -14.88
N ALA A 154 -8.08 -2.02 -14.88
CA ALA A 154 -7.39 -1.58 -13.66
C ALA A 154 -8.01 -0.32 -13.03
N LEU A 155 -8.63 0.55 -13.84
CA LEU A 155 -9.35 1.74 -13.36
C LEU A 155 -10.66 1.43 -12.62
N SER A 156 -11.15 0.19 -12.68
CA SER A 156 -12.39 -0.22 -12.01
C SER A 156 -12.13 -0.87 -10.64
N PRO A 157 -12.93 -0.57 -9.59
CA PRO A 157 -13.93 0.48 -9.53
C PRO A 157 -13.28 1.87 -9.46
N ALA A 158 -13.79 2.81 -10.26
CA ALA A 158 -13.36 4.21 -10.21
C ALA A 158 -13.77 4.86 -8.88
N ALA A 159 -13.13 5.97 -8.51
CA ALA A 159 -13.44 6.68 -7.27
C ALA A 159 -13.24 8.18 -7.44
N ARG A 160 -14.31 8.93 -7.17
CA ARG A 160 -14.31 10.40 -7.20
C ARG A 160 -13.24 10.95 -6.27
N ARG A 161 -12.37 11.78 -6.84
CA ARG A 161 -11.29 12.49 -6.15
C ARG A 161 -11.23 13.94 -6.59
N GLU A 162 -11.04 14.84 -5.64
CA GLU A 162 -10.94 16.29 -5.87
C GLU A 162 -9.71 16.91 -5.21
N LEU A 163 -9.32 18.10 -5.66
CA LEU A 163 -8.19 18.85 -5.09
C LEU A 163 -6.90 18.01 -4.99
N GLY A 164 -6.37 17.81 -3.78
CA GLY A 164 -5.15 17.02 -3.55
C GLY A 164 -5.34 15.52 -3.65
N GLU A 165 -6.57 15.01 -3.47
CA GLU A 165 -6.89 13.58 -3.60
C GLU A 165 -6.58 13.05 -5.01
N ARG A 166 -6.68 13.92 -6.01
CA ARG A 166 -6.34 13.65 -7.41
C ARG A 166 -4.92 13.13 -7.60
N GLY A 167 -4.00 13.49 -6.71
CA GLY A 167 -2.62 13.03 -6.70
C GLY A 167 -2.40 11.67 -6.04
N VAL A 168 -3.46 11.06 -5.50
CA VAL A 168 -3.44 9.71 -4.91
C VAL A 168 -3.93 8.70 -5.96
N PRO A 169 -3.07 7.83 -6.52
CA PRO A 169 -3.48 6.85 -7.52
C PRO A 169 -4.52 5.87 -6.96
N LEU A 170 -5.44 5.38 -7.79
CA LEU A 170 -6.50 4.45 -7.39
C LEU A 170 -5.98 3.22 -6.64
N LEU A 171 -4.79 2.71 -7.02
CA LEU A 171 -4.19 1.56 -6.35
C LEU A 171 -3.90 1.84 -4.86
N VAL A 172 -3.50 3.08 -4.51
CA VAL A 172 -3.26 3.49 -3.12
C VAL A 172 -4.57 3.90 -2.46
N TRP A 173 -5.40 4.65 -3.19
CA TRP A 173 -6.71 5.11 -2.73
C TRP A 173 -7.57 3.96 -2.21
N ARG A 174 -7.54 2.79 -2.87
CA ARG A 174 -8.35 1.63 -2.49
C ARG A 174 -7.85 0.88 -1.26
N THR A 175 -6.62 1.14 -0.80
CA THR A 175 -6.06 0.42 0.36
C THR A 175 -6.77 0.82 1.66
N SER A 176 -6.97 -0.14 2.56
CA SER A 176 -7.54 0.14 3.89
C SER A 176 -6.67 1.09 4.71
N SER A 177 -5.35 1.01 4.54
CA SER A 177 -4.35 1.85 5.22
C SER A 177 -4.47 3.33 4.80
N PHE A 178 -4.64 3.62 3.51
CA PHE A 178 -4.89 4.99 3.04
C PHE A 178 -6.24 5.50 3.53
N GLN A 179 -7.32 4.73 3.32
CA GLN A 179 -8.67 5.17 3.69
C GLN A 179 -8.80 5.46 5.19
N ARG A 180 -8.14 4.67 6.04
CA ARG A 180 -8.08 4.91 7.48
C ARG A 180 -7.36 6.22 7.81
N TRP A 181 -6.14 6.41 7.31
CA TRP A 181 -5.39 7.65 7.53
C TRP A 181 -6.17 8.87 7.04
N TYR A 182 -6.74 8.78 5.84
CA TYR A 182 -7.45 9.87 5.21
C TYR A 182 -8.72 10.26 5.98
N ARG A 183 -9.52 9.27 6.41
CA ARG A 183 -10.68 9.51 7.28
C ARG A 183 -10.29 10.15 8.60
N THR A 184 -9.19 9.71 9.23
CA THR A 184 -8.69 10.32 10.47
C THR A 184 -8.29 11.80 10.27
N GLN A 185 -7.60 12.13 9.17
CA GLN A 185 -7.26 13.52 8.85
C GLN A 185 -8.52 14.37 8.66
N ARG A 186 -9.47 13.87 7.87
CA ARG A 186 -10.74 14.58 7.64
C ARG A 186 -11.57 14.76 8.91
N ALA A 187 -11.62 13.75 9.77
CA ALA A 187 -12.32 13.82 11.05
C ALA A 187 -11.71 14.87 12.00
N ALA A 188 -10.40 15.09 11.91
CA ALA A 188 -9.71 16.20 12.59
C ALA A 188 -9.90 17.57 11.92
N GLY A 189 -10.71 17.65 10.85
CA GLY A 189 -10.93 18.85 10.06
C GLY A 189 -9.81 19.17 9.06
N ASN A 190 -8.77 18.33 8.97
CA ASN A 190 -7.65 18.58 8.06
C ASN A 190 -8.04 18.28 6.61
N GLU A 191 -7.39 18.97 5.67
CA GLU A 191 -7.66 18.83 4.24
C GLU A 191 -6.39 18.47 3.47
N LEU A 192 -6.49 17.47 2.59
CA LEU A 192 -5.42 17.09 1.67
C LEU A 192 -5.38 18.07 0.48
N ARG A 193 -4.39 18.98 0.50
CA ARG A 193 -4.21 20.01 -0.54
C ARG A 193 -3.45 19.50 -1.74
N GLN A 194 -2.42 18.69 -1.52
CA GLN A 194 -1.65 18.02 -2.57
C GLN A 194 -1.22 16.62 -2.11
N ALA A 195 -1.09 15.71 -3.07
CA ALA A 195 -0.48 14.40 -2.88
C ALA A 195 0.37 14.04 -4.11
N ARG A 196 1.48 13.35 -3.89
CA ARG A 196 2.30 12.72 -4.92
C ARG A 196 2.73 11.35 -4.41
N ALA A 197 2.43 10.29 -5.16
CA ALA A 197 2.98 8.97 -4.87
C ALA A 197 4.49 8.96 -5.19
N GLU A 198 5.30 8.74 -4.15
CA GLU A 198 6.77 8.66 -4.24
C GLU A 198 7.21 7.21 -4.40
N TRP A 199 6.52 6.29 -3.72
CA TRP A 199 6.85 4.88 -3.75
C TRP A 199 5.63 4.03 -3.44
N VAL A 200 5.51 2.90 -4.14
CA VAL A 200 4.54 1.85 -3.86
C VAL A 200 5.28 0.52 -3.97
N TYR A 201 5.27 -0.25 -2.91
CA TYR A 201 5.76 -1.62 -2.89
C TYR A 201 4.62 -2.60 -2.98
N ARG A 202 4.75 -3.53 -3.93
CA ARG A 202 3.77 -4.55 -4.20
C ARG A 202 4.41 -5.93 -4.12
N SER A 203 3.68 -6.89 -3.55
CA SER A 203 4.13 -8.27 -3.38
C SER A 203 2.99 -9.26 -3.68
N GLY A 204 3.24 -10.53 -3.38
CA GLY A 204 2.31 -11.62 -3.61
C GLY A 204 2.19 -12.03 -5.09
N PRO A 205 1.34 -13.02 -5.39
CA PRO A 205 1.13 -13.52 -6.74
C PRO A 205 0.78 -12.39 -7.72
N GLY A 206 1.62 -12.21 -8.74
CA GLY A 206 1.44 -11.18 -9.77
C GLY A 206 1.59 -9.73 -9.27
N LYS A 207 2.22 -9.50 -8.11
CA LYS A 207 2.40 -8.15 -7.50
C LYS A 207 1.07 -7.40 -7.36
N ARG A 208 0.03 -8.10 -6.94
CA ARG A 208 -1.34 -7.56 -6.79
C ARG A 208 -1.59 -6.92 -5.43
N GLN A 209 -0.84 -7.31 -4.40
CA GLN A 209 -1.01 -6.77 -3.05
C GLN A 209 -0.13 -5.53 -2.86
N VAL A 210 -0.71 -4.42 -2.39
CA VAL A 210 0.04 -3.23 -1.98
C VAL A 210 0.42 -3.40 -0.51
N VAL A 211 1.71 -3.55 -0.22
CA VAL A 211 2.19 -3.76 1.16
C VAL A 211 2.71 -2.48 1.77
N TYR A 212 3.41 -1.64 0.99
CA TYR A 212 3.82 -0.31 1.44
C TYR A 212 3.49 0.74 0.41
N TRP A 213 3.18 1.94 0.88
CA TRP A 213 3.10 3.13 0.03
C TRP A 213 3.62 4.36 0.77
N ALA A 214 4.20 5.29 0.01
CA ALA A 214 4.66 6.58 0.49
C ALA A 214 4.07 7.70 -0.38
N LEU A 215 3.41 8.66 0.27
CA LEU A 215 2.89 9.87 -0.36
C LEU A 215 3.63 11.09 0.17
N ARG A 216 4.14 11.96 -0.71
CA ARG A 216 4.45 13.34 -0.34
C ARG A 216 3.14 14.12 -0.32
N THR A 217 2.87 14.83 0.76
CA THR A 217 1.59 15.51 0.97
C THR A 217 1.74 16.93 1.47
N ASP A 218 0.76 17.75 1.09
CA ASP A 218 0.50 19.04 1.69
C ASP A 218 -0.85 18.98 2.40
N ILE A 219 -0.86 19.23 3.71
CA ILE A 219 -2.05 19.13 4.56
C ILE A 219 -2.38 20.49 5.15
N ARG A 220 -3.60 20.98 4.96
CA ARG A 220 -4.15 22.10 5.73
C ARG A 220 -4.51 21.56 7.12
N VAL A 221 -3.81 22.04 8.15
CA VAL A 221 -3.98 21.60 9.55
C VAL A 221 -4.99 22.50 10.25
N ALA A 222 -6.25 22.09 10.30
CA ALA A 222 -7.36 22.95 10.71
C ALA A 222 -7.12 23.66 12.05
N ALA A 223 -6.68 22.90 13.06
CA ALA A 223 -6.41 23.40 14.41
C ALA A 223 -5.32 24.48 14.51
N GLU A 224 -4.44 24.59 13.52
CA GLU A 224 -3.26 25.48 13.55
C GLU A 224 -3.32 26.61 12.51
N ASP A 225 -4.42 26.72 11.75
CA ASP A 225 -4.57 27.65 10.64
C ASP A 225 -3.38 27.75 9.64
N ARG A 226 -2.69 26.63 9.38
CA ARG A 226 -1.57 26.59 8.43
C ARG A 226 -1.62 25.40 7.49
N VAL A 227 -0.77 25.43 6.47
CA VAL A 227 -0.46 24.29 5.59
C VAL A 227 0.90 23.71 6.00
N LYS A 228 0.94 22.40 6.20
CA LYS A 228 2.20 21.65 6.35
C LYS A 228 2.54 21.03 5.00
N THR A 229 3.64 21.45 4.40
CA THR A 229 4.03 21.06 3.05
C THR A 229 5.12 19.99 3.03
N GLY A 230 5.14 19.18 1.97
CA GLY A 230 6.23 18.26 1.66
C GLY A 230 6.42 17.09 2.62
N GLN A 231 5.47 16.80 3.51
CA GLN A 231 5.62 15.69 4.46
C GLN A 231 5.42 14.35 3.77
N ILE A 232 6.30 13.39 4.04
CA ILE A 232 6.13 12.00 3.64
C ILE A 232 5.20 11.30 4.63
N VAL A 233 4.17 10.67 4.08
CA VAL A 233 3.26 9.75 4.77
C VAL A 233 3.57 8.36 4.28
N LEU A 234 4.07 7.49 5.16
CA LEU A 234 4.37 6.09 4.88
C LEU A 234 3.34 5.19 5.57
N ALA A 235 2.82 4.18 4.88
CA ALA A 235 1.92 3.22 5.48
C ALA A 235 2.16 1.79 5.01
N ARG A 236 1.62 0.87 5.80
CA ARG A 236 1.44 -0.56 5.54
C ARG A 236 0.07 -0.99 6.10
N PRO A 237 -0.41 -2.22 5.84
CA PRO A 237 -1.55 -2.77 6.56
C PRO A 237 -1.36 -2.72 8.08
N ASP A 238 -2.47 -2.61 8.81
CA ASP A 238 -2.45 -2.71 10.27
C ASP A 238 -2.08 -4.12 10.72
N LEU A 239 -1.58 -4.22 11.96
CA LEU A 239 -1.18 -5.47 12.61
C LEU A 239 -2.24 -5.90 13.62
N SER A 240 -2.37 -7.21 13.82
CA SER A 240 -3.07 -7.77 14.97
C SER A 240 -2.04 -8.45 15.87
N SER A 241 -1.88 -7.98 17.11
CA SER A 241 -0.84 -8.42 18.04
C SER A 241 -1.45 -8.97 19.32
N VAL A 242 -0.93 -10.09 19.81
CA VAL A 242 -1.53 -10.83 20.93
C VAL A 242 -0.57 -10.96 22.11
N VAL A 243 -0.97 -10.41 23.26
CA VAL A 243 -0.30 -10.69 24.54
C VAL A 243 -0.81 -12.02 25.08
N LEU A 244 -0.04 -13.07 24.87
CA LEU A 244 -0.23 -14.36 25.52
C LEU A 244 0.52 -14.36 26.85
N TYR A 245 -0.19 -14.58 27.96
CA TYR A 245 0.41 -14.48 29.29
C TYR A 245 -0.10 -15.54 30.26
N HIS A 246 0.68 -15.85 31.29
CA HIS A 246 0.24 -16.65 32.43
C HIS A 246 0.56 -15.89 33.71
N ARG A 247 -0.47 -15.54 34.51
CA ARG A 247 -0.31 -14.69 35.68
C ARG A 247 0.60 -15.34 36.72
N GLY A 248 1.62 -14.59 37.14
CA GLY A 248 2.42 -14.92 38.30
C GLY A 248 1.88 -14.25 39.57
N PRO A 249 2.45 -14.54 40.74
CA PRO A 249 2.10 -13.85 42.01
C PRO A 249 2.26 -12.32 41.97
N SER A 250 3.01 -11.80 40.99
CA SER A 250 3.24 -10.38 40.78
C SER A 250 3.32 -10.08 39.28
N LEU A 251 3.26 -8.81 38.90
CA LEU A 251 3.51 -8.40 37.52
C LEU A 251 4.90 -8.86 37.05
N ALA A 252 5.92 -8.68 37.90
CA ALA A 252 7.30 -9.05 37.58
C ALA A 252 7.46 -10.54 37.24
N THR A 253 6.69 -11.41 37.89
CA THR A 253 6.72 -12.87 37.70
C THR A 253 5.66 -13.39 36.73
N THR A 254 4.87 -12.50 36.12
CA THR A 254 3.94 -12.89 35.06
C THR A 254 4.71 -13.33 33.84
N LEU A 255 4.42 -14.53 33.36
CA LEU A 255 5.04 -15.11 32.18
C LEU A 255 4.36 -14.55 30.93
N VAL A 256 5.15 -14.25 29.92
CA VAL A 256 4.74 -13.71 28.63
C VAL A 256 5.36 -14.57 27.55
N VAL A 257 4.58 -14.87 26.51
CA VAL A 257 5.08 -15.52 25.30
C VAL A 257 5.49 -14.45 24.30
N LEU A 258 6.71 -14.57 23.80
CA LEU A 258 7.24 -13.82 22.68
C LEU A 258 7.54 -14.78 21.53
N VAL A 259 7.60 -14.23 20.33
CA VAL A 259 8.16 -14.89 19.15
C VAL A 259 9.46 -14.20 18.78
N ARG A 260 10.52 -14.99 18.56
CA ARG A 260 11.78 -14.49 17.99
C ARG A 260 11.77 -14.76 16.50
N GLU A 261 12.09 -13.76 15.69
CA GLU A 261 12.21 -13.91 14.24
C GLU A 261 13.36 -13.05 13.70
N PHE A 262 14.01 -13.55 12.64
CA PHE A 262 14.92 -12.72 11.88
C PHE A 262 14.12 -11.75 11.00
N ARG A 263 14.23 -10.45 11.29
CA ARG A 263 13.76 -9.40 10.39
C ARG A 263 14.98 -8.59 9.96
N SER A 264 15.11 -8.28 8.67
CA SER A 264 16.22 -7.47 8.15
C SER A 264 16.27 -6.04 8.70
N THR A 265 15.22 -5.61 9.39
CA THR A 265 15.12 -4.34 10.12
C THR A 265 15.66 -4.41 11.55
N ALA A 266 16.03 -5.58 12.05
CA ALA A 266 16.55 -5.74 13.41
C ALA A 266 17.84 -4.93 13.61
N ALA A 267 17.79 -4.02 14.58
CA ALA A 267 18.92 -3.25 15.07
C ALA A 267 19.21 -3.62 16.55
N THR A 268 19.13 -4.92 16.84
CA THR A 268 19.30 -5.53 18.16
C THR A 268 20.66 -6.25 18.26
N PRO A 269 21.17 -6.53 19.46
CA PRO A 269 22.49 -7.15 19.63
C PRO A 269 22.66 -8.52 18.96
N ASP A 270 21.58 -9.31 18.85
CA ASP A 270 21.60 -10.64 18.24
C ASP A 270 21.09 -10.64 16.79
N GLY A 271 20.58 -9.51 16.29
CA GLY A 271 20.04 -9.37 14.93
C GLY A 271 18.64 -9.95 14.76
N PHE A 272 17.91 -10.23 15.85
CA PHE A 272 16.53 -10.73 15.83
C PHE A 272 15.55 -9.72 16.43
N ILE A 273 14.30 -9.79 15.99
CA ILE A 273 13.18 -9.12 16.68
C ILE A 273 12.57 -10.14 17.64
N HIS A 274 12.27 -9.68 18.86
CA HIS A 274 11.47 -10.39 19.84
C HIS A 274 10.18 -9.59 20.02
N GLU A 275 9.06 -10.16 19.61
CA GLU A 275 7.78 -9.46 19.59
C GLU A 275 6.63 -10.34 20.06
N LEU A 276 5.44 -9.74 20.19
CA LEU A 276 4.21 -10.48 20.42
C LEU A 276 3.88 -11.29 19.17
N PRO A 277 3.28 -12.48 19.30
CA PRO A 277 2.73 -13.14 18.13
C PRO A 277 1.70 -12.25 17.44
N GLY A 278 1.78 -12.15 16.12
CA GLY A 278 0.93 -11.26 15.35
C GLY A 278 1.48 -10.82 14.00
N GLY A 279 0.57 -10.35 13.16
CA GLY A 279 0.90 -9.94 11.80
C GLY A 279 -0.24 -9.22 11.10
N ALA A 280 -0.07 -9.03 9.79
CA ALA A 280 -1.03 -8.32 8.95
C ALA A 280 -1.82 -9.29 8.09
N GLY A 281 -3.15 -9.19 8.17
CA GLY A 281 -4.05 -9.92 7.29
C GLY A 281 -4.32 -9.24 5.95
N PRO A 282 -4.97 -9.94 5.00
CA PRO A 282 -5.58 -9.33 3.84
C PRO A 282 -6.53 -8.17 4.20
N ASP A 283 -6.71 -7.23 3.26
CA ASP A 283 -7.68 -6.15 3.44
C ASP A 283 -9.10 -6.71 3.64
N GLY A 284 -9.73 -6.33 4.75
CA GLY A 284 -11.10 -6.74 5.10
C GLY A 284 -11.20 -7.89 6.09
N THR A 285 -10.09 -8.54 6.44
CA THR A 285 -10.08 -9.56 7.51
C THR A 285 -10.39 -8.93 8.87
N ASP A 286 -11.17 -9.63 9.69
CA ASP A 286 -11.42 -9.22 11.07
C ASP A 286 -10.11 -9.30 11.89
N PRO A 287 -9.71 -8.24 12.62
CA PRO A 287 -8.46 -8.26 13.37
C PRO A 287 -8.37 -9.36 14.44
N ARG A 288 -9.49 -9.79 15.03
CA ARG A 288 -9.51 -10.86 16.04
C ARG A 288 -9.28 -12.22 15.40
N ASP A 289 -9.90 -12.46 14.24
CA ASP A 289 -9.66 -13.69 13.46
C ASP A 289 -8.21 -13.75 12.99
N GLN A 290 -7.66 -12.63 12.50
CA GLN A 290 -6.24 -12.54 12.16
C GLN A 290 -5.35 -12.84 13.36
N ALA A 291 -5.62 -12.22 14.51
CA ALA A 291 -4.87 -12.48 15.75
C ALA A 291 -4.84 -13.97 16.13
N ALA A 292 -5.97 -14.68 16.02
CA ALA A 292 -6.02 -16.11 16.31
C ALA A 292 -5.23 -16.95 15.29
N ALA A 293 -5.30 -16.59 14.01
CA ALA A 293 -4.53 -17.25 12.94
C ALA A 293 -3.02 -17.08 13.15
N GLU A 294 -2.56 -15.86 13.43
CA GLU A 294 -1.14 -15.55 13.66
C GLU A 294 -0.60 -16.28 14.89
N VAL A 295 -1.36 -16.34 15.99
CA VAL A 295 -0.96 -17.12 17.17
C VAL A 295 -0.76 -18.59 16.80
N HIS A 296 -1.67 -19.17 16.02
CA HIS A 296 -1.51 -20.55 15.59
C HIS A 296 -0.30 -20.75 14.67
N GLU A 297 -0.14 -19.86 13.69
CA GLU A 297 0.95 -19.92 12.72
C GLU A 297 2.33 -19.78 13.38
N GLU A 298 2.49 -18.84 14.31
CA GLU A 298 3.79 -18.47 14.86
C GLU A 298 4.16 -19.21 16.15
N THR A 299 3.19 -19.83 16.82
CA THR A 299 3.42 -20.53 18.10
C THR A 299 2.93 -21.98 18.13
N GLY A 300 2.17 -22.40 17.12
CA GLY A 300 1.47 -23.69 17.10
C GLY A 300 0.25 -23.78 18.02
N LEU A 301 0.00 -22.78 18.88
CA LEU A 301 -1.12 -22.77 19.81
C LEU A 301 -2.43 -22.42 19.09
N ALA A 302 -3.42 -23.31 19.13
CA ALA A 302 -4.75 -23.02 18.61
C ALA A 302 -5.60 -22.31 19.66
N LEU A 303 -5.99 -21.06 19.39
CA LEU A 303 -6.94 -20.31 20.20
C LEU A 303 -8.21 -20.01 19.40
N ALA A 304 -9.38 -20.24 20.00
CA ALA A 304 -10.62 -19.76 19.44
C ALA A 304 -10.65 -18.21 19.50
N PRO A 305 -11.12 -17.50 18.48
CA PRO A 305 -11.18 -16.03 18.47
C PRO A 305 -11.85 -15.44 19.72
N ASP A 306 -12.90 -16.07 20.24
CA ASP A 306 -13.63 -15.60 21.44
C ASP A 306 -12.84 -15.69 22.75
N ARG A 307 -11.69 -16.38 22.78
CA ARG A 307 -10.76 -16.33 23.92
C ARG A 307 -9.92 -15.05 23.95
N LEU A 308 -9.89 -14.29 22.85
CA LEU A 308 -9.09 -13.08 22.75
C LEU A 308 -9.85 -11.87 23.29
N SER A 309 -9.33 -11.27 24.36
CA SER A 309 -9.82 -10.00 24.89
C SER A 309 -9.24 -8.84 24.09
N ALA A 310 -10.09 -7.92 23.62
CA ALA A 310 -9.67 -6.78 22.81
C ALA A 310 -9.29 -5.57 23.70
N HIS A 311 -8.19 -4.89 23.36
CA HIS A 311 -7.66 -3.72 24.08
C HIS A 311 -7.64 -2.43 23.24
N GLY A 312 -8.30 -2.46 22.08
CA GLY A 312 -8.32 -1.39 21.10
C GLY A 312 -7.11 -1.39 20.18
N SER A 313 -6.85 -0.26 19.51
CA SER A 313 -5.70 -0.11 18.61
C SER A 313 -4.98 1.21 18.81
N ARG A 314 -3.69 1.26 18.48
CA ARG A 314 -2.87 2.49 18.49
C ARG A 314 -1.82 2.48 17.38
N GLN A 315 -1.36 3.66 16.96
CA GLN A 315 -0.23 3.77 16.05
C GLN A 315 1.04 3.27 16.73
N VAL A 316 1.84 2.48 16.01
CA VAL A 316 3.08 1.87 16.52
C VAL A 316 4.21 2.90 16.56
N ALA A 317 4.39 3.66 15.47
CA ALA A 317 5.42 4.68 15.33
C ALA A 317 4.88 5.91 14.58
N GLY A 318 4.09 6.75 15.26
CA GLY A 318 3.24 7.78 14.63
C GLY A 318 3.95 8.87 13.81
N THR A 319 5.25 9.09 14.00
CA THR A 319 6.05 10.01 13.18
C THR A 319 6.70 9.36 11.96
N LEU A 320 6.69 8.03 11.89
CA LEU A 320 7.28 7.23 10.81
C LEU A 320 6.20 6.63 9.92
N SER A 321 5.19 5.99 10.49
CA SER A 321 4.16 5.29 9.73
C SER A 321 2.77 5.42 10.32
N THR A 322 1.76 5.39 9.45
CA THR A 322 0.36 5.56 9.85
C THR A 322 -0.30 4.28 10.37
N HIS A 323 0.32 3.11 10.18
CA HIS A 323 -0.26 1.82 10.56
C HIS A 323 -0.44 1.69 12.07
N ARG A 324 -1.40 0.87 12.46
CA ARG A 324 -1.76 0.61 13.87
C ARG A 324 -1.57 -0.86 14.20
N ALA A 325 -1.38 -1.13 15.48
CA ALA A 325 -1.55 -2.47 16.05
C ALA A 325 -2.91 -2.54 16.74
N HIS A 326 -3.71 -3.55 16.39
CA HIS A 326 -4.90 -3.99 17.12
C HIS A 326 -4.44 -4.97 18.19
N LEU A 327 -4.64 -4.62 19.45
CA LEU A 327 -4.08 -5.33 20.58
C LEU A 327 -5.12 -6.29 21.19
N PHE A 328 -4.72 -7.54 21.30
CA PHE A 328 -5.49 -8.60 21.95
C PHE A 328 -4.68 -9.22 23.08
N SER A 329 -5.36 -9.97 23.95
CA SER A 329 -4.69 -10.81 24.93
C SER A 329 -5.43 -12.11 25.19
N ALA A 330 -4.71 -13.14 25.61
CA ALA A 330 -5.28 -14.35 26.17
C ALA A 330 -4.45 -14.82 27.37
N GLU A 331 -5.14 -15.16 28.46
CA GLU A 331 -4.52 -15.85 29.57
C GLU A 331 -4.39 -17.34 29.25
N LEU A 332 -3.17 -17.84 29.40
CA LEU A 332 -2.81 -19.22 29.16
C LEU A 332 -3.05 -20.07 30.39
N THR A 333 -3.54 -21.27 30.17
CA THR A 333 -3.58 -22.32 31.18
C THR A 333 -2.18 -22.88 31.42
N ALA A 334 -1.97 -23.53 32.57
CA ALA A 334 -0.70 -24.19 32.86
C ALA A 334 -0.34 -25.26 31.81
N ALA A 335 -1.32 -25.97 31.27
CA ALA A 335 -1.11 -26.97 30.23
C ALA A 335 -0.62 -26.34 28.91
N GLU A 336 -1.16 -25.18 28.53
CA GLU A 336 -0.72 -24.43 27.34
C GLU A 336 0.71 -23.89 27.51
N VAL A 337 1.06 -23.41 28.71
CA VAL A 337 2.43 -23.00 29.03
C VAL A 337 3.41 -24.15 28.87
N GLU A 338 3.09 -25.33 29.40
CA GLU A 338 3.94 -26.51 29.27
C GLU A 338 4.05 -27.00 27.81
N ALA A 339 2.96 -26.95 27.04
CA ALA A 339 2.99 -27.28 25.62
C ALA A 339 3.91 -26.34 24.82
N LEU A 340 3.82 -25.02 25.07
CA LEU A 340 4.68 -24.03 24.44
C LEU A 340 6.15 -24.20 24.83
N ARG A 341 6.45 -24.52 26.11
CA ARG A 341 7.81 -24.83 26.56
C ARG A 341 8.38 -26.05 25.86
N ALA A 342 7.59 -27.10 25.72
CA ALA A 342 8.00 -28.31 25.00
C ALA A 342 8.28 -28.04 23.51
N GLY A 343 7.56 -27.10 22.91
CA GLY A 343 7.71 -26.70 21.51
C GLY A 343 8.76 -25.62 21.21
N ALA A 344 9.34 -24.95 22.22
CA ALA A 344 10.20 -23.77 22.04
C ALA A 344 11.45 -23.98 21.15
N GLY A 345 11.93 -25.23 21.02
CA GLY A 345 13.04 -25.58 20.13
C GLY A 345 12.65 -25.80 18.67
N THR A 346 11.37 -25.84 18.35
CA THR A 346 10.82 -26.09 17.01
C THR A 346 10.40 -24.77 16.37
N PRO A 347 10.85 -24.46 15.15
CA PRO A 347 10.39 -23.27 14.45
C PRO A 347 8.94 -23.45 13.95
N HIS A 348 8.19 -22.35 13.93
CA HIS A 348 6.87 -22.24 13.32
C HIS A 348 6.89 -21.21 12.17
N GLY A 349 5.75 -20.98 11.51
CA GLY A 349 5.61 -20.13 10.32
C GLY A 349 4.88 -20.83 9.15
N GLU A 350 4.35 -20.05 8.21
CA GLU A 350 3.60 -20.57 7.07
C GLU A 350 4.45 -21.50 6.16
N PRO A 351 3.99 -22.73 5.87
CA PRO A 351 4.68 -23.66 4.98
C PRO A 351 4.95 -23.08 3.59
N GLY A 352 6.21 -23.17 3.14
CA GLY A 352 6.63 -22.68 1.82
C GLY A 352 7.05 -21.22 1.79
N THR A 353 7.02 -20.53 2.93
CA THR A 353 7.62 -19.20 3.09
C THR A 353 9.04 -19.30 3.67
N THR A 354 9.73 -18.16 3.74
CA THR A 354 11.03 -18.05 4.43
C THR A 354 10.88 -17.66 5.90
N GLU A 355 9.66 -17.42 6.36
CA GLU A 355 9.34 -17.00 7.72
C GLU A 355 9.60 -18.15 8.69
N ARG A 356 10.22 -17.82 9.82
CA ARG A 356 10.54 -18.78 10.88
C ARG A 356 10.50 -18.09 12.22
N THR A 357 9.52 -18.46 13.05
CA THR A 357 9.38 -17.94 14.40
C THR A 357 9.81 -18.99 15.42
N TRP A 358 10.37 -18.54 16.54
CA TRP A 358 10.70 -19.40 17.68
C TRP A 358 10.01 -18.87 18.93
N VAL A 359 9.21 -19.72 19.57
CA VAL A 359 8.53 -19.40 20.82
C VAL A 359 9.55 -19.20 21.94
N GLN A 360 9.38 -18.11 22.70
CA GLN A 360 10.15 -17.81 23.89
C GLN A 360 9.21 -17.44 25.03
N LEU A 361 9.50 -17.94 26.23
CA LEU A 361 8.72 -17.61 27.42
C LEU A 361 9.62 -16.86 28.40
N HIS A 362 9.23 -15.63 28.72
CA HIS A 362 9.98 -14.75 29.61
C HIS A 362 9.05 -14.17 30.65
N THR A 363 9.57 -13.94 31.85
CA THR A 363 8.86 -13.11 32.83
C THR A 363 8.86 -11.66 32.37
N TYR A 364 7.84 -10.89 32.78
CA TYR A 364 7.80 -9.45 32.48
C TYR A 364 9.04 -8.71 33.00
N ALA A 365 9.61 -9.14 34.13
CA ALA A 365 10.86 -8.59 34.64
C ALA A 365 12.04 -8.85 33.70
N GLU A 366 12.21 -10.08 33.20
CA GLU A 366 13.28 -10.43 32.25
C GLU A 366 13.16 -9.61 30.95
N ILE A 367 11.93 -9.46 30.42
CA ILE A 367 11.68 -8.65 29.21
C ILE A 367 12.17 -7.21 29.40
N ARG A 368 11.82 -6.60 30.53
CA ARG A 368 12.19 -5.21 30.84
C ARG A 368 13.68 -5.07 31.11
N ASP A 369 14.22 -5.93 31.96
CA ASP A 369 15.57 -5.79 32.50
C ASP A 369 16.64 -6.11 31.43
N ALA A 370 16.33 -7.03 30.50
CA ALA A 370 17.20 -7.34 29.37
C ALA A 370 16.91 -6.48 28.12
N GLY A 371 15.86 -5.66 28.13
CA GLY A 371 15.47 -4.83 26.97
C GLY A 371 15.17 -5.66 25.72
N LEU A 372 14.47 -6.80 25.89
CA LEU A 372 14.29 -7.78 24.81
C LEU A 372 13.44 -7.26 23.64
N VAL A 373 12.47 -6.42 23.93
CA VAL A 373 11.44 -5.98 22.99
C VAL A 373 11.53 -4.48 22.73
N ASP A 374 10.96 -4.03 21.62
CA ASP A 374 10.89 -2.60 21.31
C ASP A 374 9.90 -1.83 22.21
N TRP A 375 9.97 -0.50 22.17
CA TRP A 375 9.11 0.36 23.00
C TRP A 375 7.61 0.16 22.73
N PRO A 376 7.13 0.04 21.47
CA PRO A 376 5.74 -0.30 21.20
C PRO A 376 5.31 -1.62 21.85
N THR A 377 6.10 -2.69 21.73
CA THR A 377 5.81 -3.99 22.33
C THR A 377 5.77 -3.92 23.85
N LEU A 378 6.75 -3.26 24.48
CA LEU A 378 6.74 -3.05 25.92
C LEU A 378 5.50 -2.25 26.38
N GLY A 379 5.08 -1.25 25.60
CA GLY A 379 3.86 -0.48 25.85
C GLY A 379 2.58 -1.32 25.74
N MET A 380 2.52 -2.23 24.77
CA MET A 380 1.40 -3.18 24.61
C MET A 380 1.34 -4.16 25.78
N LEU A 381 2.47 -4.70 26.23
CA LEU A 381 2.56 -5.54 27.42
C LEU A 381 2.09 -4.79 28.67
N ALA A 382 2.56 -3.56 28.88
CA ALA A 382 2.15 -2.73 30.01
C ALA A 382 0.64 -2.43 30.00
N GLN A 383 0.07 -2.11 28.84
CA GLN A 383 -1.36 -1.86 28.66
C GLN A 383 -2.22 -3.06 29.12
N VAL A 384 -1.83 -4.29 28.77
CA VAL A 384 -2.57 -5.51 29.12
C VAL A 384 -2.31 -5.92 30.57
N LEU A 385 -1.05 -5.98 30.99
CA LEU A 385 -0.66 -6.62 32.24
C LEU A 385 -0.85 -5.72 33.46
N ALA A 386 -0.84 -4.39 33.29
CA ALA A 386 -1.08 -3.44 34.38
C ALA A 386 -2.56 -3.30 34.76
N ALA A 387 -3.49 -3.80 33.95
CA ALA A 387 -4.90 -3.84 34.32
C ALA A 387 -5.12 -4.85 35.48
N PRO A 388 -5.89 -4.49 36.52
CA PRO A 388 -6.28 -5.45 37.54
C PRO A 388 -7.11 -6.58 36.90
N PRO A 389 -7.09 -7.81 37.46
CA PRO A 389 -7.91 -8.89 36.94
C PRO A 389 -9.37 -8.44 36.86
N ALA A 390 -10.02 -8.73 35.73
CA ALA A 390 -11.45 -8.45 35.58
C ALA A 390 -12.18 -9.16 36.71
N ALA A 391 -12.95 -8.41 37.51
CA ALA A 391 -13.88 -9.02 38.43
C ALA A 391 -14.88 -9.85 37.61
N ASP A 392 -15.05 -11.13 37.96
CA ASP A 392 -16.01 -12.02 37.31
C ASP A 392 -17.37 -11.32 37.16
N GLY A 393 -17.79 -11.06 35.91
CA GLY A 393 -19.17 -10.69 35.59
C GLY A 393 -19.50 -9.25 35.19
N ALA A 394 -18.54 -8.38 34.83
CA ALA A 394 -18.89 -7.08 34.24
C ALA A 394 -19.05 -7.19 32.70
N PRO A 395 -20.21 -6.81 32.11
CA PRO A 395 -20.39 -6.84 30.67
C PRO A 395 -19.48 -5.82 29.98
N ASP A 396 -18.99 -6.24 28.82
CA ASP A 396 -18.09 -5.51 27.93
C ASP A 396 -18.62 -4.10 27.66
N ARG A 397 -18.01 -3.10 28.27
CA ARG A 397 -18.28 -1.70 27.92
C ARG A 397 -17.49 -1.41 26.65
N ALA A 398 -18.11 -1.70 25.52
CA ALA A 398 -17.75 -1.12 24.24
C ALA A 398 -17.53 0.39 24.43
N ARG A 399 -16.28 0.82 24.37
CA ARG A 399 -15.93 2.23 24.25
C ARG A 399 -15.85 2.51 22.76
N GLU A 400 -16.84 3.27 22.29
CA GLU A 400 -16.99 3.82 20.94
C GLU A 400 -15.74 4.56 20.43
#